data_AF-A0A443NDP5-F1
#
_entry.id   AF-A0A443NDP5-F1
#
_cell.length_a   1.000
_cell.length_b   1.000
_cell.length_c   1.000
_cell.angle_alpha   90.00
_cell.angle_beta   90.00
_cell.angle_gamma   90.00
#
_symmetry.space_group_name_H-M   'P 1'
#
loop_
_entity.id
_entity.type
_entity.pdbx_description
1 polymer ?
#
loop_
_entity_poly.entity_id
_entity_poly.type
_entity_poly.pdbx_seq_one_letter_code
_entity_poly.pdbx_strand_id
1 'polypeptide(L)'
;MEEMKGIEVIHSWSAPRSLSTSLMYSFAQRDDMEVLDEPLYANFLRVTGVERPYRQELLSKMDSDVNKVVEDVIFGPGEKKYRYCKHISKQNVPGLTSDLMKKGKHFILIRNPLRILPSFDKVVPPSFLELGLAELVSIYSELCELGSPPPVIDAADLQEDPEVTLRGLCEDLGIPFQASMLKWEAGPKQIDGIWAPWWYKSVHKSTCFTPESVYPSPFPTQLYDLLEQSLPFYNMLKRHTRRASSISKSLPDPSLPVPANEKILVWVGDELVTRDSAKVSVFDSVVQGGDAVWEGLRVYDGKVFKLNDHLDRLSDSAKALAFSNVPTCEEVKEAIFKTLISNGMFDNAHIRLTLTRGKKVTSGMSPAFNLYGCTLIVLAEWKPPVYDNTGGITLVTATTRRNSPNNLDSKIHHNNLINNILAKVEGNLAKADDAIMLDQDGFVSETNATNIFLVKKGRVLTPHADYCLPGITRATVMDLVVRENLVLLERRISLSEFHTADEVVMIDGRVIGNGKVGPVTKRLQNAYKVLTAESGIPIPMYSKA
;
A
#
# COMPACT_ATOMS: atom_id res chain seq x y z
N MET A 1 42.68 -0.61 -37.01
CA MET A 1 41.64 -1.65 -37.07
C MET A 1 41.03 -1.70 -35.69
N GLU A 2 39.96 -0.94 -35.49
CA GLU A 2 39.12 -1.03 -34.29
C GLU A 2 38.41 -2.39 -34.37
N GLU A 3 38.50 -3.21 -33.33
CA GLU A 3 37.71 -4.44 -33.22
C GLU A 3 36.23 -4.09 -33.43
N MET A 4 35.57 -4.70 -34.41
CA MET A 4 34.12 -4.62 -34.55
C MET A 4 33.49 -5.25 -33.31
N LYS A 5 33.14 -4.42 -32.32
CA LYS A 5 32.27 -4.83 -31.22
C LYS A 5 30.96 -5.32 -31.83
N GLY A 6 30.54 -6.53 -31.46
CA GLY A 6 29.25 -7.10 -31.88
C GLY A 6 28.08 -6.18 -31.51
N ILE A 7 26.99 -6.27 -32.27
CA ILE A 7 25.80 -5.44 -32.08
C ILE A 7 25.18 -5.64 -30.70
N GLU A 8 24.84 -4.56 -30.02
CA GLU A 8 24.16 -4.59 -28.72
C GLU A 8 22.64 -4.60 -28.92
N VAL A 9 21.97 -5.69 -28.54
CA VAL A 9 20.52 -5.83 -28.73
C VAL A 9 19.74 -5.26 -27.55
N ILE A 10 18.64 -4.55 -27.84
CA ILE A 10 17.68 -4.01 -26.87
C ILE A 10 16.31 -4.64 -27.16
N HIS A 11 15.78 -5.36 -26.19
CA HIS A 11 14.48 -6.03 -26.25
C HIS A 11 13.40 -5.20 -25.55
N SER A 12 12.38 -4.80 -26.30
CA SER A 12 11.19 -4.13 -25.79
C SER A 12 10.03 -5.12 -25.71
N TRP A 13 9.66 -5.55 -24.51
CA TRP A 13 8.51 -6.42 -24.29
C TRP A 13 7.25 -5.62 -23.98
N SER A 14 6.15 -5.91 -24.66
CA SER A 14 4.91 -5.15 -24.49
C SER A 14 3.64 -5.97 -24.77
N ALA A 15 2.52 -5.55 -24.21
CA ALA A 15 1.20 -6.04 -24.63
C ALA A 15 0.80 -5.37 -25.96
N PRO A 16 -0.12 -5.94 -26.76
CA PRO A 16 -0.68 -5.24 -27.91
C PRO A 16 -1.32 -3.90 -27.51
N ARG A 17 -1.31 -2.92 -28.43
CA ARG A 17 -1.93 -1.59 -28.24
C ARG A 17 -1.39 -0.76 -27.05
N SER A 18 -0.18 -1.09 -26.59
CA SER A 18 0.55 -0.42 -25.50
C SER A 18 1.34 0.83 -25.91
N LEU A 19 1.24 1.28 -27.17
CA LEU A 19 2.14 2.26 -27.81
C LEU A 19 3.53 1.73 -28.18
N SER A 20 3.72 0.41 -28.17
CA SER A 20 5.00 -0.21 -28.56
C SER A 20 5.48 0.16 -29.97
N THR A 21 4.57 0.33 -30.94
CA THR A 21 4.96 0.81 -32.29
C THR A 21 5.41 2.27 -32.30
N SER A 22 4.78 3.15 -31.51
CA SER A 22 5.25 4.54 -31.36
C SER A 22 6.64 4.58 -30.73
N LEU A 23 6.88 3.72 -29.73
CA LEU A 23 8.20 3.58 -29.11
C LEU A 23 9.24 3.02 -30.09
N MET A 24 8.86 2.05 -30.92
CA MET A 24 9.70 1.56 -32.02
C MET A 24 10.08 2.69 -32.99
N TYR A 25 9.13 3.54 -33.40
CA TYR A 25 9.41 4.69 -34.27
C TYR A 25 10.33 5.71 -33.61
N SER A 26 10.16 5.94 -32.31
CA SER A 26 11.04 6.78 -31.49
C SER A 26 12.48 6.27 -31.49
N PHE A 27 12.70 4.98 -31.21
CA PHE A 27 14.03 4.37 -31.25
C PHE A 27 14.64 4.34 -32.67
N ALA A 28 13.82 4.21 -33.71
CA ALA A 28 14.26 4.28 -35.11
C ALA A 28 14.81 5.65 -35.53
N GLN A 29 14.58 6.72 -34.75
CA GLN A 29 15.14 8.06 -35.05
C GLN A 29 16.59 8.23 -34.58
N ARG A 30 17.15 7.24 -33.89
CA ARG A 30 18.55 7.30 -33.46
C ARG A 30 19.46 6.95 -34.62
N ASP A 31 20.57 7.68 -34.73
CA ASP A 31 21.57 7.44 -35.77
C ASP A 31 22.38 6.15 -35.58
N ASP A 32 22.39 5.61 -34.35
CA ASP A 32 23.14 4.45 -33.89
C ASP A 32 22.32 3.17 -33.73
N MET A 33 21.07 3.17 -34.21
CA MET A 33 20.08 2.10 -33.99
C MET A 33 19.52 1.54 -35.29
N GLU A 34 19.43 0.22 -35.36
CA GLU A 34 18.56 -0.49 -36.31
C GLU A 34 17.39 -1.15 -35.57
N VAL A 35 16.29 -1.43 -36.27
CA VAL A 35 15.03 -1.79 -35.64
C VAL A 35 14.38 -3.00 -36.30
N LEU A 36 13.92 -3.94 -35.49
CA LEU A 36 13.13 -5.11 -35.89
C LEU A 36 11.73 -5.03 -35.29
N ASP A 37 10.72 -5.16 -36.16
CA ASP A 37 9.31 -5.22 -35.76
C ASP A 37 8.86 -6.68 -35.59
N GLU A 38 8.62 -7.11 -34.35
CA GLU A 38 8.11 -8.43 -33.96
C GLU A 38 8.77 -9.62 -34.69
N PRO A 39 10.09 -9.79 -34.58
CA PRO A 39 10.82 -10.84 -35.31
C PRO A 39 10.34 -12.27 -34.96
N LEU A 40 9.71 -12.45 -33.80
CA LEU A 40 9.20 -13.75 -33.32
C LEU A 40 7.78 -14.09 -33.83
N TYR A 41 7.13 -13.20 -34.59
CA TYR A 41 5.71 -13.37 -34.91
C TYR A 41 5.43 -14.61 -35.79
N ALA A 42 6.33 -14.94 -36.71
CA ALA A 42 6.20 -16.13 -37.55
C ALA A 42 6.27 -17.42 -36.73
N ASN A 43 7.19 -17.48 -35.77
CA ASN A 43 7.29 -18.61 -34.85
C ASN A 43 6.01 -18.73 -34.01
N PHE A 44 5.50 -17.62 -33.46
CA PHE A 44 4.25 -17.60 -32.71
C PHE A 44 3.07 -18.17 -33.54
N LEU A 45 2.86 -17.71 -34.77
CA LEU A 45 1.76 -18.19 -35.63
C LEU A 45 1.93 -19.67 -36.04
N ARG A 46 3.17 -20.14 -36.14
CA ARG A 46 3.47 -21.56 -36.41
C ARG A 46 3.15 -22.42 -35.19
N VAL A 47 3.63 -22.04 -34.01
CA VAL A 47 3.54 -22.83 -32.77
C VAL A 47 2.11 -22.85 -32.22
N THR A 48 1.44 -21.70 -32.22
CA THR A 48 0.10 -21.57 -31.62
C THR A 48 -1.03 -21.94 -32.58
N GLY A 49 -0.77 -21.95 -33.89
CA GLY A 49 -1.81 -22.14 -34.90
C GLY A 49 -2.86 -21.03 -34.95
N VAL A 50 -2.61 -19.89 -34.28
CA VAL A 50 -3.53 -18.75 -34.28
C VAL A 50 -3.73 -18.24 -35.69
N GLU A 51 -4.99 -18.11 -36.12
CA GLU A 51 -5.34 -17.63 -37.44
C GLU A 51 -5.36 -16.09 -37.51
N ARG A 52 -4.84 -15.57 -38.62
CA ARG A 52 -4.79 -14.14 -38.96
C ARG A 52 -4.99 -13.97 -40.47
N PRO A 53 -5.59 -12.86 -40.93
CA PRO A 53 -5.80 -12.64 -42.37
C PRO A 53 -4.52 -12.69 -43.21
N TYR A 54 -3.37 -12.35 -42.61
CA TYR A 54 -2.05 -12.30 -43.24
C TYR A 54 -1.15 -13.49 -42.85
N ARG A 55 -1.68 -14.55 -42.22
CA ARG A 55 -0.87 -15.67 -41.69
C ARG A 55 0.00 -16.34 -42.74
N GLN A 56 -0.57 -16.71 -43.89
CA GLN A 56 0.15 -17.40 -44.95
C GLN A 56 1.25 -16.54 -45.57
N GLU A 57 0.98 -15.25 -45.77
CA GLU A 57 1.97 -14.29 -46.26
C GLU A 57 3.10 -14.06 -45.25
N LEU A 58 2.77 -14.07 -43.95
CA LEU A 58 3.76 -13.91 -42.89
C LEU A 58 4.72 -15.10 -42.85
N LEU A 59 4.18 -16.32 -42.83
CA LEU A 59 4.97 -17.55 -42.79
C LEU A 59 5.80 -17.79 -44.05
N SER A 60 5.48 -17.15 -45.18
CA SER A 60 6.28 -17.26 -46.41
C SER A 60 7.41 -16.22 -46.48
N LYS A 61 7.29 -15.10 -45.76
CA LYS A 61 8.26 -13.98 -45.77
C LYS A 61 9.20 -13.96 -44.57
N MET A 62 8.85 -14.60 -43.47
CA MET A 62 9.62 -14.61 -42.23
C MET A 62 9.99 -16.04 -41.84
N ASP A 63 11.22 -16.24 -41.36
CA ASP A 63 11.62 -17.53 -40.81
C ASP A 63 10.83 -17.81 -39.53
N SER A 64 10.32 -19.03 -39.41
CA SER A 64 9.53 -19.49 -38.27
C SER A 64 10.34 -20.37 -37.32
N ASP A 65 11.56 -20.74 -37.68
CA ASP A 65 12.52 -21.40 -36.80
C ASP A 65 13.11 -20.39 -35.82
N VAL A 66 12.75 -20.53 -34.54
CA VAL A 66 13.12 -19.54 -33.53
C VAL A 66 14.61 -19.49 -33.24
N ASN A 67 15.32 -20.62 -33.37
CA ASN A 67 16.76 -20.62 -33.12
C ASN A 67 17.48 -19.80 -34.19
N LYS A 68 17.08 -19.97 -35.46
CA LYS A 68 17.59 -19.15 -36.56
C LYS A 68 17.21 -17.69 -36.42
N VAL A 69 15.96 -17.38 -36.06
CA VAL A 69 15.54 -16.00 -35.84
C VAL A 69 16.36 -15.36 -34.71
N VAL A 70 16.60 -16.06 -33.61
CA VAL A 70 17.39 -15.53 -32.50
C VAL A 70 18.86 -15.35 -32.89
N GLU A 71 19.49 -16.36 -33.50
CA GLU A 71 20.92 -16.35 -33.85
C GLU A 71 21.22 -15.43 -35.05
N ASP A 72 20.48 -15.57 -36.14
CA ASP A 72 20.80 -14.95 -37.43
C ASP A 72 20.12 -13.59 -37.64
N VAL A 73 19.00 -13.32 -36.97
CA VAL A 73 18.23 -12.08 -37.16
C VAL A 73 18.37 -11.16 -35.95
N ILE A 74 18.08 -11.65 -34.74
CA ILE A 74 18.14 -10.84 -33.52
C ILE A 74 19.59 -10.56 -33.13
N PHE A 75 20.45 -11.58 -33.04
CA PHE A 75 21.86 -11.45 -32.69
C PHE A 75 22.80 -11.50 -33.91
N GLY A 76 22.25 -11.58 -35.12
CA GLY A 76 23.02 -11.61 -36.36
C GLY A 76 23.81 -10.33 -36.62
N PRO A 77 24.63 -10.28 -37.69
CA PRO A 77 25.39 -9.09 -38.04
C PRO A 77 24.46 -7.89 -38.30
N GLY A 78 24.92 -6.68 -37.97
CA GLY A 78 24.18 -5.43 -38.19
C GLY A 78 25.12 -4.29 -38.56
N GLU A 79 24.54 -3.21 -39.09
CA GLU A 79 25.30 -2.04 -39.57
C GLU A 79 25.41 -0.94 -38.50
N LYS A 80 24.61 -1.05 -37.44
CA LYS A 80 24.52 -0.09 -36.35
C LYS A 80 25.06 -0.67 -35.05
N LYS A 81 25.36 0.23 -34.09
CA LYS A 81 25.86 -0.16 -32.78
C LYS A 81 24.81 -0.93 -31.98
N TYR A 82 23.56 -0.49 -32.06
CA TYR A 82 22.44 -1.07 -31.33
C TYR A 82 21.37 -1.62 -32.26
N ARG A 83 20.66 -2.66 -31.81
CA ARG A 83 19.46 -3.19 -32.48
C ARG A 83 18.28 -3.23 -31.51
N TYR A 84 17.21 -2.52 -31.83
CA TYR A 84 15.97 -2.55 -31.07
C TYR A 84 15.02 -3.61 -31.62
N CYS A 85 14.62 -4.56 -30.78
CA CYS A 85 13.63 -5.58 -31.10
C CYS A 85 12.31 -5.24 -30.38
N LYS A 86 11.29 -4.87 -31.15
CA LYS A 86 9.91 -4.76 -30.64
C LYS A 86 9.32 -6.15 -30.51
N HIS A 87 8.97 -6.55 -29.29
CA HIS A 87 8.29 -7.82 -29.03
C HIS A 87 6.90 -7.60 -28.45
N ILE A 88 5.96 -8.45 -28.85
CA ILE A 88 4.69 -8.62 -28.15
C ILE A 88 4.82 -9.82 -27.23
N SER A 89 4.54 -9.64 -25.94
CA SER A 89 4.80 -10.64 -24.89
C SER A 89 4.23 -12.02 -25.17
N LYS A 90 3.03 -12.13 -25.76
CA LYS A 90 2.42 -13.43 -26.12
C LYS A 90 3.20 -14.21 -27.19
N GLN A 91 4.14 -13.57 -27.88
CA GLN A 91 5.04 -14.23 -28.84
C GLN A 91 6.15 -15.01 -28.14
N ASN A 92 6.34 -14.79 -26.83
CA ASN A 92 7.21 -15.61 -25.99
C ASN A 92 6.54 -16.96 -25.67
N VAL A 93 6.54 -17.84 -26.67
CA VAL A 93 5.93 -19.18 -26.58
C VAL A 93 6.92 -20.23 -26.02
N PRO A 94 6.44 -21.38 -25.52
CA PRO A 94 7.35 -22.47 -25.14
C PRO A 94 8.25 -22.90 -26.29
N GLY A 95 9.53 -23.15 -25.99
CA GLY A 95 10.54 -23.57 -26.97
C GLY A 95 11.45 -22.46 -27.50
N LEU A 96 11.32 -21.22 -27.00
CA LEU A 96 12.34 -20.19 -27.19
C LEU A 96 13.65 -20.56 -26.48
N THR A 97 14.78 -20.28 -27.13
CA THR A 97 16.09 -20.46 -26.52
C THR A 97 16.28 -19.51 -25.33
N SER A 98 16.87 -20.01 -24.24
CA SER A 98 17.21 -19.18 -23.07
C SER A 98 18.17 -18.03 -23.41
N ASP A 99 18.86 -18.12 -24.55
CA ASP A 99 19.77 -17.08 -25.03
C ASP A 99 19.04 -15.75 -25.25
N LEU A 100 17.76 -15.77 -25.65
CA LEU A 100 17.00 -14.54 -25.86
C LEU A 100 16.87 -13.72 -24.57
N MET A 101 16.67 -14.36 -23.42
CA MET A 101 16.52 -13.66 -22.12
C MET A 101 17.87 -13.39 -21.44
N LYS A 102 18.92 -14.15 -21.79
CA LYS A 102 20.26 -14.01 -21.21
C LYS A 102 21.13 -12.96 -21.89
N LYS A 103 20.84 -12.62 -23.16
CA LYS A 103 21.65 -11.72 -23.98
C LYS A 103 20.88 -10.45 -24.33
N GLY A 104 21.61 -9.35 -24.40
CA GLY A 104 21.03 -8.04 -24.69
C GLY A 104 20.46 -7.35 -23.45
N LYS A 105 19.89 -6.17 -23.66
CA LYS A 105 19.26 -5.34 -22.64
C LYS A 105 17.76 -5.46 -22.77
N HIS A 106 17.03 -5.68 -21.68
CA HIS A 106 15.57 -5.86 -21.71
C HIS A 106 14.89 -4.71 -20.99
N PHE A 107 13.74 -4.28 -21.49
CA PHE A 107 12.80 -3.45 -20.75
C PHE A 107 11.36 -3.83 -21.08
N ILE A 108 10.43 -3.42 -20.22
CA ILE A 108 9.00 -3.70 -20.35
C ILE A 108 8.22 -2.40 -20.51
N LEU A 109 7.41 -2.33 -21.56
CA LEU A 109 6.42 -1.28 -21.76
C LEU A 109 5.04 -1.80 -21.35
N ILE A 110 4.48 -1.21 -20.29
CA ILE A 110 3.12 -1.51 -19.84
C ILE A 110 2.14 -0.41 -20.26
N ARG A 111 0.87 -0.76 -20.35
CA ARG A 111 -0.23 0.20 -20.49
C ARG A 111 -1.44 -0.30 -19.74
N ASN A 112 -2.16 0.60 -19.09
CA ASN A 112 -3.36 0.24 -18.33
C ASN A 112 -4.38 -0.48 -19.23
N PRO A 113 -4.87 -1.69 -18.86
CA PRO A 113 -5.86 -2.44 -19.64
C PRO A 113 -7.14 -1.65 -19.94
N LEU A 114 -7.52 -0.71 -19.07
CA LEU A 114 -8.63 0.22 -19.29
C LEU A 114 -8.48 1.05 -20.57
N ARG A 115 -7.24 1.30 -21.01
CA ARG A 115 -6.88 2.01 -22.25
C ARG A 115 -6.63 1.08 -23.43
N ILE A 116 -6.17 -0.14 -23.18
CA ILE A 116 -5.91 -1.15 -24.21
C ILE A 116 -7.24 -1.66 -24.79
N LEU A 117 -8.11 -2.16 -23.91
CA LEU A 117 -9.28 -2.97 -24.26
C LEU A 117 -10.22 -2.34 -25.29
N PRO A 118 -10.68 -1.08 -25.13
CA PRO A 118 -11.63 -0.49 -26.09
C PRO A 118 -11.06 -0.32 -27.50
N SER A 119 -9.73 -0.26 -27.63
CA SER A 119 -9.05 -0.13 -28.91
C SER A 119 -8.63 -1.47 -29.51
N PHE A 120 -8.39 -2.46 -28.66
CA PHE A 120 -8.01 -3.81 -29.05
C PHE A 120 -9.21 -4.59 -29.62
N ASP A 121 -10.37 -4.44 -28.99
CA ASP A 121 -11.66 -5.03 -29.40
C ASP A 121 -12.07 -4.68 -30.85
N LYS A 122 -11.57 -3.55 -31.37
CA LYS A 122 -11.81 -3.11 -32.75
C LYS A 122 -10.99 -3.86 -33.80
N VAL A 123 -9.96 -4.59 -33.39
CA VAL A 123 -8.99 -5.23 -34.29
C VAL A 123 -9.13 -6.75 -34.25
N VAL A 124 -9.19 -7.32 -33.05
CA VAL A 124 -9.38 -8.76 -32.82
C VAL A 124 -10.29 -8.97 -31.61
N PRO A 125 -11.05 -10.09 -31.55
CA PRO A 125 -11.80 -10.46 -30.36
C PRO A 125 -10.86 -10.51 -29.14
N PRO A 126 -11.12 -9.70 -28.10
CA PRO A 126 -10.21 -9.60 -26.97
C PRO A 126 -10.37 -10.83 -26.07
N SER A 127 -9.25 -11.40 -25.64
CA SER A 127 -9.21 -12.46 -24.64
C SER A 127 -8.01 -12.25 -23.73
N PHE A 128 -8.01 -12.90 -22.57
CA PHE A 128 -6.91 -12.79 -21.62
C PHE A 128 -5.56 -13.20 -22.24
N LEU A 129 -5.56 -14.30 -23.01
CA LEU A 129 -4.38 -14.78 -23.75
C LEU A 129 -3.95 -13.82 -24.87
N GLU A 130 -4.91 -13.20 -25.57
CA GLU A 130 -4.61 -12.27 -26.66
C GLU A 130 -3.95 -10.97 -26.18
N LEU A 131 -4.15 -10.57 -24.92
CA LEU A 131 -3.55 -9.39 -24.31
C LEU A 131 -2.09 -9.58 -23.90
N GLY A 132 -1.67 -10.80 -23.56
CA GLY A 132 -0.27 -11.08 -23.23
C GLY A 132 0.22 -10.51 -21.88
N LEU A 133 -0.68 -10.09 -20.98
CA LEU A 133 -0.27 -9.44 -19.72
C LEU A 133 0.32 -10.42 -18.71
N ALA A 134 -0.14 -11.67 -18.68
CA ALA A 134 0.46 -12.73 -17.88
C ALA A 134 1.88 -13.04 -18.35
N GLU A 135 2.08 -13.07 -19.66
CA GLU A 135 3.38 -13.32 -20.29
C GLU A 135 4.36 -12.18 -19.98
N LEU A 136 3.91 -10.91 -19.89
CA LEU A 136 4.76 -9.82 -19.41
C LEU A 136 5.24 -10.03 -17.98
N VAL A 137 4.36 -10.49 -17.09
CA VAL A 137 4.71 -10.83 -15.71
C VAL A 137 5.70 -11.99 -15.68
N SER A 138 5.48 -13.03 -16.49
CA SER A 138 6.41 -14.15 -16.60
C SER A 138 7.80 -13.70 -17.06
N ILE A 139 7.88 -12.85 -18.08
CA ILE A 139 9.14 -12.30 -18.60
C ILE A 139 9.84 -11.46 -17.53
N TYR A 140 9.10 -10.62 -16.81
CA TYR A 140 9.66 -9.83 -15.70
C TYR A 140 10.29 -10.74 -14.63
N SER A 141 9.56 -11.77 -14.20
CA SER A 141 10.04 -12.71 -13.18
C SER A 141 11.29 -13.47 -13.63
N GLU A 142 11.30 -13.98 -14.87
CA GLU A 142 12.46 -14.69 -15.44
C GLU A 142 13.71 -13.79 -15.48
N LEU A 143 13.56 -12.53 -15.93
CA LEU A 143 14.67 -11.58 -15.98
C LEU A 143 15.16 -11.19 -14.57
N CYS A 144 14.26 -11.11 -13.58
CA CYS A 144 14.66 -10.91 -12.18
C CYS A 144 15.52 -12.07 -11.65
N GLU A 145 15.15 -13.32 -11.96
CA GLU A 145 15.91 -14.50 -11.55
C GLU A 145 17.31 -14.56 -12.20
N LEU A 146 17.45 -14.03 -13.42
CA LEU A 146 18.73 -13.95 -14.13
C LEU A 146 19.68 -12.86 -13.59
N GLY A 147 19.21 -11.98 -12.70
CA GLY A 147 20.09 -11.21 -11.81
C GLY A 147 19.82 -9.70 -11.72
N SER A 148 19.11 -9.08 -12.67
CA SER A 148 18.69 -7.68 -12.53
C SER A 148 17.30 -7.47 -13.08
N PRO A 149 16.39 -6.85 -12.30
CA PRO A 149 15.03 -6.58 -12.76
C PRO A 149 15.08 -5.65 -13.97
N PRO A 150 14.35 -5.94 -15.06
CA PRO A 150 14.34 -5.08 -16.22
C PRO A 150 13.63 -3.76 -15.89
N PRO A 151 14.04 -2.64 -16.50
CA PRO A 151 13.30 -1.39 -16.37
C PRO A 151 11.86 -1.56 -16.86
N VAL A 152 10.91 -0.98 -16.13
CA VAL A 152 9.49 -0.96 -16.52
C VAL A 152 9.08 0.50 -16.73
N ILE A 153 8.44 0.78 -17.86
CA ILE A 153 7.89 2.11 -18.16
C ILE A 153 6.40 2.01 -18.49
N ASP A 154 5.61 3.00 -18.05
CA ASP A 154 4.18 3.09 -18.39
C ASP A 154 4.00 3.96 -19.63
N ALA A 155 3.14 3.50 -20.54
CA ALA A 155 2.72 4.27 -21.70
C ALA A 155 2.09 5.62 -21.31
N ALA A 156 1.45 5.72 -20.14
CA ALA A 156 0.94 6.99 -19.63
C ALA A 156 2.07 8.01 -19.42
N ASP A 157 3.19 7.59 -18.85
CA ASP A 157 4.36 8.47 -18.59
C ASP A 157 5.02 8.92 -19.91
N LEU A 158 5.03 8.04 -20.92
CA LEU A 158 5.48 8.38 -22.28
C LEU A 158 4.56 9.41 -22.97
N GLN A 159 3.27 9.41 -22.65
CA GLN A 159 2.31 10.36 -23.24
C GLN A 159 2.31 11.70 -22.50
N GLU A 160 2.58 11.70 -21.20
CA GLU A 160 2.60 12.89 -20.36
C GLU A 160 3.90 13.69 -20.52
N ASP A 161 5.05 13.04 -20.33
CA ASP A 161 6.37 13.65 -20.50
C ASP A 161 7.32 12.67 -21.22
N PRO A 162 7.28 12.65 -22.58
CA PRO A 162 8.06 11.71 -23.36
C PRO A 162 9.56 11.89 -23.17
N GLU A 163 10.05 13.12 -22.96
CA GLU A 163 11.47 13.39 -22.82
C GLU A 163 12.02 12.85 -21.50
N VAL A 164 11.34 13.14 -20.38
CA VAL A 164 11.76 12.63 -19.07
C VAL A 164 11.73 11.11 -19.05
N THR A 165 10.65 10.50 -19.54
CA THR A 165 10.51 9.05 -19.58
C THR A 165 11.58 8.38 -20.45
N LEU A 166 11.86 8.92 -21.64
CA LEU A 166 12.89 8.36 -22.54
C LEU A 166 14.31 8.57 -22.01
N ARG A 167 14.60 9.71 -21.37
CA ARG A 167 15.90 9.93 -20.70
C ARG A 167 16.12 8.91 -19.59
N GLY A 168 15.12 8.69 -18.74
CA GLY A 168 15.19 7.70 -17.67
C GLY A 168 15.38 6.28 -18.20
N LEU A 169 14.64 5.90 -19.25
CA LEU A 169 14.82 4.60 -19.90
C LEU A 169 16.21 4.45 -20.52
N CYS A 170 16.72 5.47 -21.21
CA CYS A 170 18.06 5.43 -21.80
C CYS A 170 19.15 5.27 -20.72
N GLU A 171 19.01 5.97 -19.60
CA GLU A 171 19.89 5.83 -18.43
C GLU A 171 19.87 4.40 -17.87
N ASP A 172 18.69 3.83 -17.64
CA ASP A 172 18.54 2.44 -17.17
C ASP A 172 19.16 1.42 -18.14
N LEU A 173 19.01 1.65 -19.44
CA LEU A 173 19.61 0.83 -20.48
C LEU A 173 21.10 1.12 -20.67
N GLY A 174 21.67 2.16 -20.06
CA GLY A 174 23.06 2.58 -20.25
C GLY A 174 23.39 3.02 -21.69
N ILE A 175 22.45 3.69 -22.36
CA ILE A 175 22.62 4.27 -23.71
C ILE A 175 22.42 5.80 -23.67
N PRO A 176 23.04 6.58 -24.57
CA PRO A 176 22.83 8.02 -24.60
C PRO A 176 21.44 8.37 -25.13
N PHE A 177 20.72 9.28 -24.48
CA PHE A 177 19.47 9.85 -25.01
C PHE A 177 19.75 10.74 -26.24
N GLN A 178 18.92 10.63 -27.28
CA GLN A 178 18.96 11.50 -28.46
C GLN A 178 17.62 12.23 -28.62
N ALA A 179 17.65 13.55 -28.78
CA ALA A 179 16.42 14.36 -28.93
C ALA A 179 15.59 13.99 -30.18
N SER A 180 16.21 13.38 -31.19
CA SER A 180 15.53 12.86 -32.38
C SER A 180 14.45 11.83 -32.03
N MET A 181 14.61 11.12 -30.90
CA MET A 181 13.63 10.13 -30.42
C MET A 181 12.23 10.72 -30.15
N LEU A 182 12.11 12.03 -30.00
CA LEU A 182 10.84 12.68 -29.62
C LEU A 182 9.88 12.88 -30.80
N LYS A 183 10.37 12.82 -32.05
CA LYS A 183 9.58 13.13 -33.24
C LYS A 183 9.92 12.23 -34.42
N TRP A 184 8.92 11.82 -35.17
CA TRP A 184 9.06 11.03 -36.39
C TRP A 184 8.13 11.56 -37.48
N GLU A 185 8.39 11.18 -38.73
CA GLU A 185 7.48 11.50 -39.84
C GLU A 185 6.22 10.63 -39.78
N ALA A 186 5.08 11.19 -40.19
CA ALA A 186 3.86 10.41 -40.38
C ALA A 186 4.00 9.42 -41.56
N GLY A 187 3.07 8.47 -41.65
CA GLY A 187 3.00 7.47 -42.71
C GLY A 187 3.70 6.14 -42.40
N PRO A 188 3.51 5.13 -43.28
CA PRO A 188 4.14 3.81 -43.13
C PRO A 188 5.66 3.90 -43.22
N LYS A 189 6.35 2.99 -42.52
CA LYS A 189 7.81 2.90 -42.49
C LYS A 189 8.30 1.61 -43.14
N GLN A 190 9.51 1.62 -43.69
CA GLN A 190 10.12 0.40 -44.25
C GLN A 190 10.34 -0.70 -43.20
N ILE A 191 10.52 -0.30 -41.94
CA ILE A 191 10.66 -1.21 -40.79
C ILE A 191 9.33 -1.80 -40.32
N ASP A 192 8.20 -1.39 -40.89
CA ASP A 192 6.89 -1.93 -40.50
C ASP A 192 6.73 -3.38 -40.96
N GLY A 193 6.30 -4.25 -40.05
CA GLY A 193 5.92 -5.61 -40.41
C GLY A 193 4.72 -5.66 -41.36
N ILE A 194 4.56 -6.79 -42.07
CA ILE A 194 3.48 -6.94 -43.07
C ILE A 194 2.06 -6.79 -42.50
N TRP A 195 1.90 -6.92 -41.18
CA TRP A 195 0.63 -6.75 -40.46
C TRP A 195 0.27 -5.28 -40.19
N ALA A 196 1.12 -4.32 -40.53
CA ALA A 196 0.90 -2.89 -40.31
C ALA A 196 -0.46 -2.37 -40.82
N PRO A 197 -1.00 -2.79 -41.99
CA PRO A 197 -2.31 -2.35 -42.46
C PRO A 197 -3.46 -2.61 -41.48
N TRP A 198 -3.34 -3.63 -40.62
CA TRP A 198 -4.36 -3.99 -39.63
C TRP A 198 -4.16 -3.28 -38.28
N TRP A 199 -2.92 -3.01 -37.89
CA TRP A 199 -2.60 -2.53 -36.53
C TRP A 199 -2.20 -1.05 -36.46
N TYR A 200 -1.55 -0.51 -37.50
CA TYR A 200 -0.75 0.72 -37.39
C TYR A 200 -1.44 1.98 -37.93
N LYS A 201 -2.69 1.88 -38.35
CA LYS A 201 -3.48 3.02 -38.85
C LYS A 201 -3.45 4.27 -37.95
N SER A 202 -3.35 4.09 -36.63
CA SER A 202 -3.25 5.21 -35.69
C SER A 202 -1.85 5.83 -35.62
N VAL A 203 -0.80 5.01 -35.59
CA VAL A 203 0.59 5.51 -35.47
C VAL A 203 1.09 6.09 -36.79
N HIS A 204 0.59 5.61 -37.94
CA HIS A 204 0.85 6.24 -39.24
C HIS A 204 0.33 7.67 -39.34
N LYS A 205 -0.51 8.13 -38.40
CA LYS A 205 -0.98 9.53 -38.34
C LYS A 205 -0.24 10.37 -37.30
N SER A 206 0.60 9.75 -36.46
CA SER A 206 1.33 10.47 -35.41
C SER A 206 2.68 10.93 -35.91
N THR A 207 3.20 11.98 -35.28
CA THR A 207 4.56 12.51 -35.49
C THR A 207 5.35 12.63 -34.20
N CYS A 208 4.72 12.32 -33.06
CA CYS A 208 5.32 12.26 -31.73
C CYS A 208 4.40 11.47 -30.79
N PHE A 209 4.80 11.31 -29.53
CA PHE A 209 3.89 10.88 -28.47
C PHE A 209 2.87 11.98 -28.19
N THR A 210 1.59 11.63 -28.12
CA THR A 210 0.50 12.57 -27.88
C THR A 210 -0.09 12.33 -26.49
N PRO A 211 -0.32 13.39 -25.70
CA PRO A 211 -1.01 13.28 -24.42
C PRO A 211 -2.36 12.56 -24.55
N GLU A 212 -2.76 11.85 -23.49
CA GLU A 212 -4.11 11.28 -23.45
C GLU A 212 -5.17 12.40 -23.45
N SER A 213 -6.36 12.08 -23.97
CA SER A 213 -7.53 12.95 -23.82
C SER A 213 -7.79 13.20 -22.34
N VAL A 214 -8.02 14.47 -21.98
CA VAL A 214 -8.34 14.89 -20.61
C VAL A 214 -9.54 14.12 -20.06
N TYR A 215 -10.53 13.84 -20.91
CA TYR A 215 -11.71 13.05 -20.54
C TYR A 215 -11.72 11.71 -21.27
N PRO A 216 -11.95 10.60 -20.54
CA PRO A 216 -12.06 9.27 -21.15
C PRO A 216 -13.41 9.09 -21.85
N SER A 217 -13.45 8.24 -22.88
CA SER A 217 -14.72 7.70 -23.37
C SER A 217 -15.29 6.68 -22.36
N PRO A 218 -16.62 6.45 -22.36
CA PRO A 218 -17.22 5.38 -21.57
C PRO A 218 -16.57 4.03 -21.85
N PHE A 219 -16.29 3.27 -20.79
CA PHE A 219 -15.73 1.93 -20.92
C PHE A 219 -16.84 0.93 -21.31
N PRO A 220 -16.64 0.07 -22.32
CA PRO A 220 -17.65 -0.90 -22.72
C PRO A 220 -17.87 -1.97 -21.63
N THR A 221 -19.09 -2.09 -21.13
CA THR A 221 -19.41 -2.98 -20.00
C THR A 221 -19.15 -4.45 -20.30
N GLN A 222 -19.27 -4.88 -21.56
CA GLN A 222 -18.96 -6.25 -21.99
C GLN A 222 -17.48 -6.64 -21.83
N LEU A 223 -16.58 -5.67 -21.65
CA LEU A 223 -15.14 -5.89 -21.45
C LEU A 223 -14.74 -5.87 -19.98
N TYR A 224 -15.69 -5.69 -19.06
CA TYR A 224 -15.42 -5.48 -17.64
C TYR A 224 -14.79 -6.71 -16.97
N ASP A 225 -15.30 -7.91 -17.22
CA ASP A 225 -14.72 -9.15 -16.67
C ASP A 225 -13.28 -9.35 -17.15
N LEU A 226 -13.00 -9.02 -18.40
CA LEU A 226 -11.64 -9.10 -18.94
C LEU A 226 -10.72 -8.01 -18.35
N LEU A 227 -11.25 -6.82 -18.07
CA LEU A 227 -10.53 -5.77 -17.35
C LEU A 227 -10.15 -6.25 -15.94
N GLU A 228 -11.08 -6.82 -15.19
CA GLU A 228 -10.83 -7.34 -13.84
C GLU A 228 -9.77 -8.45 -13.84
N GLN A 229 -9.82 -9.38 -14.81
CA GLN A 229 -8.79 -10.41 -14.97
C GLN A 229 -7.41 -9.82 -15.30
N SER A 230 -7.37 -8.71 -16.04
CA SER A 230 -6.13 -8.11 -16.57
C SER A 230 -5.42 -7.17 -15.59
N LEU A 231 -6.18 -6.46 -14.75
CA LEU A 231 -5.65 -5.42 -13.86
C LEU A 231 -4.57 -5.90 -12.87
N PRO A 232 -4.67 -7.09 -12.24
CA PRO A 232 -3.64 -7.57 -11.32
C PRO A 232 -2.24 -7.63 -11.94
N PHE A 233 -2.13 -8.10 -13.19
CA PHE A 233 -0.86 -8.23 -13.91
C PHE A 233 -0.25 -6.86 -14.24
N TYR A 234 -1.06 -5.92 -14.72
CA TYR A 234 -0.63 -4.53 -14.92
C TYR A 234 -0.19 -3.88 -13.61
N ASN A 235 -0.99 -4.01 -12.54
CA ASN A 235 -0.70 -3.41 -11.25
C ASN A 235 0.57 -3.99 -10.59
N MET A 236 0.88 -5.26 -10.85
CA MET A 236 2.13 -5.86 -10.39
C MET A 236 3.33 -5.16 -11.05
N LEU A 237 3.33 -5.07 -12.39
CA LEU A 237 4.42 -4.44 -13.14
C LEU A 237 4.49 -2.92 -12.88
N LYS A 238 3.36 -2.25 -12.69
CA LYS A 238 3.31 -0.81 -12.41
C LYS A 238 4.07 -0.42 -11.15
N ARG A 239 4.15 -1.29 -10.15
CA ARG A 239 4.93 -1.01 -8.92
C ARG A 239 6.43 -0.89 -9.18
N HIS A 240 6.89 -1.39 -10.32
CA HIS A 240 8.28 -1.35 -10.75
C HIS A 240 8.59 -0.22 -11.74
N THR A 241 7.61 0.65 -12.06
CA THR A 241 7.89 1.82 -12.91
C THR A 241 8.68 2.87 -12.14
N ARG A 242 9.54 3.61 -12.86
CA ARG A 242 10.15 4.82 -12.31
C ARG A 242 9.01 5.76 -11.88
N ARG A 243 9.08 6.28 -10.65
CA ARG A 243 8.11 7.27 -10.17
C ARG A 243 8.38 8.62 -10.85
N ALA A 244 7.81 8.83 -12.03
CA ALA A 244 7.71 10.16 -12.63
C ALA A 244 6.58 10.91 -11.92
N SER A 245 6.87 11.77 -10.94
CA SER A 245 5.82 12.59 -10.31
C SER A 245 5.71 13.94 -11.02
N SER A 246 4.76 14.05 -11.94
CA SER A 246 4.40 15.31 -12.60
C SER A 246 3.39 16.16 -11.80
N ILE A 247 2.75 15.63 -10.76
CA ILE A 247 1.63 16.30 -10.05
C ILE A 247 1.97 16.75 -8.61
N SER A 248 3.13 16.40 -8.09
CA SER A 248 3.67 16.90 -6.83
C SER A 248 5.17 16.74 -6.93
N LYS A 249 5.99 17.67 -6.40
CA LYS A 249 7.39 17.36 -6.11
C LYS A 249 7.37 16.04 -5.33
N SER A 250 7.98 14.97 -5.84
CA SER A 250 8.01 13.70 -5.13
C SER A 250 8.67 13.98 -3.79
N LEU A 251 7.87 13.91 -2.71
CA LEU A 251 8.44 13.89 -1.39
C LEU A 251 9.31 12.62 -1.34
N PRO A 252 10.49 12.67 -0.70
CA PRO A 252 11.29 11.46 -0.52
C PRO A 252 10.43 10.41 0.18
N ASP A 253 10.65 9.14 -0.17
CA ASP A 253 9.96 8.04 0.50
C ASP A 253 10.18 8.18 2.02
N PRO A 254 9.11 8.32 2.81
CA PRO A 254 9.26 8.54 4.25
C PRO A 254 9.84 7.27 4.88
N SER A 255 10.85 7.44 5.73
CA SER A 255 11.39 6.34 6.52
C SER A 255 10.34 5.84 7.52
N LEU A 256 10.14 4.52 7.59
CA LEU A 256 9.31 3.93 8.63
C LEU A 256 9.95 4.14 10.01
N PRO A 257 9.17 4.46 11.07
CA PRO A 257 9.69 4.56 12.43
C PRO A 257 10.38 3.28 12.92
N VAL A 258 9.93 2.12 12.43
CA VAL A 258 10.55 0.82 12.68
C VAL A 258 10.70 0.10 11.33
N PRO A 259 11.93 -0.11 10.82
CA PRO A 259 12.16 -0.73 9.51
C PRO A 259 11.55 -2.13 9.35
N ALA A 260 11.49 -2.92 10.43
CA ALA A 260 10.88 -4.25 10.41
C ALA A 260 9.38 -4.24 10.03
N ASN A 261 8.71 -3.09 10.09
CA ASN A 261 7.32 -2.95 9.68
C ASN A 261 7.12 -2.82 8.16
N GLU A 262 8.19 -2.80 7.36
CA GLU A 262 8.12 -2.72 5.89
C GLU A 262 7.40 -3.94 5.29
N LYS A 263 7.73 -5.14 5.79
CA LYS A 263 7.22 -6.42 5.29
C LYS A 263 6.41 -7.15 6.36
N ILE A 264 5.28 -6.56 6.73
CA ILE A 264 4.32 -7.17 7.65
C ILE A 264 3.11 -7.74 6.90
N LEU A 265 2.50 -8.75 7.50
CA LEU A 265 1.21 -9.31 7.14
C LEU A 265 0.13 -8.72 8.06
N VAL A 266 -1.01 -8.35 7.47
CA VAL A 266 -2.15 -7.73 8.14
C VAL A 266 -3.38 -8.57 7.84
N TRP A 267 -4.18 -8.88 8.86
CA TRP A 267 -5.47 -9.52 8.64
C TRP A 267 -6.50 -8.49 8.20
N VAL A 268 -7.21 -8.73 7.09
CA VAL A 268 -8.32 -7.88 6.62
C VAL A 268 -9.46 -8.78 6.14
N GLY A 269 -10.63 -8.66 6.75
CA GLY A 269 -11.77 -9.52 6.46
C GLY A 269 -11.54 -10.93 7.01
N ASP A 270 -11.17 -11.85 6.12
CA ASP A 270 -10.98 -13.29 6.35
C ASP A 270 -9.59 -13.81 5.94
N GLU A 271 -8.69 -12.93 5.50
CA GLU A 271 -7.36 -13.30 4.99
C GLU A 271 -6.20 -12.48 5.56
N LEU A 272 -5.00 -13.08 5.52
CA LEU A 272 -3.73 -12.39 5.75
C LEU A 272 -3.18 -11.85 4.44
N VAL A 273 -2.96 -10.54 4.38
CA VAL A 273 -2.44 -9.84 3.20
C VAL A 273 -1.19 -9.04 3.53
N THR A 274 -0.38 -8.76 2.52
CA THR A 274 0.80 -7.88 2.69
C THR A 274 0.39 -6.44 3.04
N ARG A 275 1.29 -5.69 3.69
CA ARG A 275 1.10 -4.27 4.06
C ARG A 275 0.48 -3.42 2.93
N ASP A 276 0.97 -3.55 1.71
CA ASP A 276 0.50 -2.75 0.56
C ASP A 276 -0.85 -3.21 -0.02
N SER A 277 -1.25 -4.45 0.29
CA SER A 277 -2.54 -5.02 -0.10
C SER A 277 -3.61 -4.85 0.98
N ALA A 278 -3.23 -4.52 2.22
CA ALA A 278 -4.14 -4.32 3.35
C ALA A 278 -5.05 -3.10 3.15
N LYS A 279 -6.21 -3.33 2.51
CA LYS A 279 -7.16 -2.28 2.11
C LYS A 279 -8.60 -2.73 2.38
N VAL A 280 -9.45 -1.77 2.72
CA VAL A 280 -10.90 -1.97 2.73
C VAL A 280 -11.53 -1.37 1.49
N SER A 281 -12.71 -1.86 1.11
CA SER A 281 -13.49 -1.28 0.01
C SER A 281 -13.83 0.18 0.31
N VAL A 282 -13.88 1.03 -0.72
CA VAL A 282 -14.47 2.38 -0.60
C VAL A 282 -15.96 2.34 -0.23
N PHE A 283 -16.59 1.17 -0.41
CA PHE A 283 -17.96 0.90 0.04
C PHE A 283 -18.04 0.42 1.50
N ASP A 284 -16.94 0.28 2.22
CA ASP A 284 -16.95 -0.04 3.64
C ASP A 284 -17.48 1.13 4.48
N SER A 285 -18.30 0.81 5.47
CA SER A 285 -18.86 1.73 6.45
C SER A 285 -17.80 2.65 7.10
N VAL A 286 -16.59 2.15 7.34
CA VAL A 286 -15.52 2.95 7.95
C VAL A 286 -15.04 4.08 7.04
N VAL A 287 -15.05 3.88 5.71
CA VAL A 287 -14.60 4.87 4.73
C VAL A 287 -15.65 5.96 4.53
N GLN A 288 -16.93 5.58 4.48
CA GLN A 288 -18.02 6.53 4.20
C GLN A 288 -18.41 7.38 5.41
N GLY A 289 -18.24 6.86 6.64
CA GLY A 289 -18.74 7.55 7.84
C GLY A 289 -18.07 7.18 9.15
N GLY A 290 -16.91 6.51 9.14
CA GLY A 290 -16.21 6.15 10.38
C GLY A 290 -16.93 5.10 11.25
N ASP A 291 -17.89 4.37 10.67
CA ASP A 291 -18.75 3.38 11.34
C ASP A 291 -18.01 2.07 11.63
N ALA A 292 -17.18 2.13 12.68
CA ALA A 292 -16.33 1.04 13.17
C ALA A 292 -16.02 1.22 14.67
N VAL A 293 -15.67 0.10 15.31
CA VAL A 293 -15.12 0.03 16.68
C VAL A 293 -13.71 -0.51 16.66
N TRP A 294 -12.89 -0.23 17.66
CA TRP A 294 -11.50 -0.67 17.68
C TRP A 294 -10.97 -0.92 19.09
N GLU A 295 -9.82 -1.59 19.17
CA GLU A 295 -9.07 -1.85 20.39
C GLU A 295 -7.56 -1.70 20.16
N GLY A 296 -6.83 -1.34 21.22
CA GLY A 296 -5.37 -1.29 21.24
C GLY A 296 -4.81 -2.37 22.14
N LEU A 297 -4.19 -3.40 21.56
CA LEU A 297 -3.63 -4.52 22.30
C LEU A 297 -2.10 -4.42 22.36
N ARG A 298 -1.52 -4.97 23.42
CA ARG A 298 -0.06 -5.04 23.62
C ARG A 298 0.38 -6.48 23.83
N VAL A 299 1.50 -6.83 23.20
CA VAL A 299 2.18 -8.11 23.38
C VAL A 299 3.37 -7.91 24.31
N TYR A 300 3.45 -8.75 25.33
CA TYR A 300 4.58 -8.82 26.26
C TYR A 300 4.98 -10.28 26.44
N ASP A 301 6.23 -10.61 26.16
CA ASP A 301 6.83 -11.94 26.45
C ASP A 301 5.94 -13.13 26.06
N GLY A 302 5.48 -13.12 24.80
CA GLY A 302 4.65 -14.15 24.19
C GLY A 302 3.18 -14.15 24.63
N LYS A 303 2.71 -13.11 25.34
CA LYS A 303 1.34 -13.00 25.82
C LYS A 303 0.68 -11.72 25.35
N VAL A 304 -0.60 -11.80 25.03
CA VAL A 304 -1.44 -10.62 24.78
C VAL A 304 -2.05 -10.18 26.11
N PHE A 305 -1.62 -9.02 26.60
CA PHE A 305 -2.06 -8.50 27.89
C PHE A 305 -3.53 -8.13 27.85
N LYS A 306 -4.30 -8.59 28.87
CA LYS A 306 -5.72 -8.24 29.05
C LYS A 306 -6.64 -8.55 27.87
N LEU A 307 -6.30 -9.54 27.04
CA LEU A 307 -7.00 -9.83 25.79
C LEU A 307 -8.52 -10.03 25.94
N ASN A 308 -8.99 -10.81 26.93
CA ASN A 308 -10.44 -10.99 27.12
C ASN A 308 -11.16 -9.67 27.43
N ASP A 309 -10.64 -8.87 28.37
CA ASP A 309 -11.21 -7.56 28.72
C ASP A 309 -11.33 -6.64 27.50
N HIS A 310 -10.34 -6.68 26.59
CA HIS A 310 -10.39 -5.92 25.33
C HIS A 310 -11.47 -6.44 24.37
N LEU A 311 -11.61 -7.76 24.21
CA LEU A 311 -12.59 -8.35 23.31
C LEU A 311 -14.03 -8.17 23.81
N ASP A 312 -14.22 -8.21 25.12
CA ASP A 312 -15.50 -7.90 25.74
C ASP A 312 -15.92 -6.46 25.44
N ARG A 313 -14.99 -5.49 25.62
CA ARG A 313 -15.27 -4.07 25.31
C ARG A 313 -15.47 -3.80 23.81
N LEU A 314 -14.75 -4.50 22.94
CA LEU A 314 -14.98 -4.44 21.49
C LEU A 314 -16.42 -4.89 21.16
N SER A 315 -16.85 -6.00 21.76
CA SER A 315 -18.19 -6.58 21.58
C SER A 315 -19.28 -5.67 22.13
N ASP A 316 -19.07 -5.08 23.31
CA ASP A 316 -20.00 -4.11 23.91
C ASP A 316 -20.13 -2.85 23.04
N SER A 317 -19.01 -2.35 22.49
CA SER A 317 -19.00 -1.21 21.57
C SER A 317 -19.76 -1.53 20.28
N ALA A 318 -19.52 -2.71 19.69
CA ALA A 318 -20.23 -3.16 18.49
C ALA A 318 -21.73 -3.31 18.74
N LYS A 319 -22.10 -3.85 19.91
CA LYS A 319 -23.50 -3.98 20.35
C LYS A 319 -24.16 -2.62 20.55
N ALA A 320 -23.47 -1.66 21.15
CA ALA A 320 -23.98 -0.30 21.32
C ALA A 320 -24.25 0.40 19.97
N LEU A 321 -23.44 0.11 18.95
CA LEU A 321 -23.66 0.56 17.58
C LEU A 321 -24.63 -0.33 16.78
N ALA A 322 -25.28 -1.31 17.41
CA ALA A 322 -26.21 -2.24 16.78
C ALA A 322 -25.61 -2.98 15.56
N PHE A 323 -24.35 -3.42 15.66
CA PHE A 323 -23.75 -4.29 14.64
C PHE A 323 -24.49 -5.64 14.62
N SER A 324 -24.70 -6.19 13.43
CA SER A 324 -25.19 -7.55 13.22
C SER A 324 -24.06 -8.43 12.68
N ASN A 325 -24.18 -9.74 12.87
CA ASN A 325 -23.18 -10.72 12.41
C ASN A 325 -21.76 -10.37 12.91
N VAL A 326 -21.66 -9.97 14.18
CA VAL A 326 -20.38 -9.71 14.86
C VAL A 326 -19.66 -11.05 15.05
N PRO A 327 -18.37 -11.18 14.68
CA PRO A 327 -17.61 -12.40 14.92
C PRO A 327 -17.51 -12.70 16.41
N THR A 328 -17.46 -13.99 16.74
CA THR A 328 -17.29 -14.45 18.13
C THR A 328 -15.91 -14.06 18.66
N CYS A 329 -15.78 -13.97 19.98
CA CYS A 329 -14.50 -13.68 20.62
C CYS A 329 -13.41 -14.69 20.21
N GLU A 330 -13.75 -15.96 20.00
CA GLU A 330 -12.79 -16.98 19.59
C GLU A 330 -12.31 -16.79 18.14
N GLU A 331 -13.20 -16.43 17.20
CA GLU A 331 -12.79 -16.10 15.82
C GLU A 331 -11.87 -14.88 15.77
N VAL A 332 -12.15 -13.86 16.58
CA VAL A 332 -11.29 -12.67 16.68
C VAL A 332 -9.93 -13.02 17.29
N LYS A 333 -9.89 -13.86 18.34
CA LYS A 333 -8.63 -14.37 18.92
C LYS A 333 -7.80 -15.14 17.92
N GLU A 334 -8.44 -16.01 17.14
CA GLU A 334 -7.76 -16.81 16.12
C GLU A 334 -7.10 -15.91 15.06
N ALA A 335 -7.81 -14.89 14.56
CA ALA A 335 -7.26 -13.91 13.63
C ALA A 335 -6.07 -13.14 14.23
N ILE A 336 -6.17 -12.75 15.51
CA ILE A 336 -5.07 -12.09 16.24
C ILE A 336 -3.84 -13.00 16.30
N PHE A 337 -3.99 -14.24 16.74
CA PHE A 337 -2.87 -15.16 16.88
C PHE A 337 -2.25 -15.55 15.55
N LYS A 338 -3.05 -15.84 14.52
CA LYS A 338 -2.54 -16.07 13.16
C LYS A 338 -1.70 -14.90 12.67
N THR A 339 -2.18 -13.68 12.87
CA THR A 339 -1.44 -12.46 12.48
C THR A 339 -0.10 -12.33 13.23
N LEU A 340 -0.09 -12.52 14.54
CA LEU A 340 1.13 -12.41 15.34
C LEU A 340 2.15 -13.50 14.98
N ILE A 341 1.70 -14.76 14.88
CA ILE A 341 2.55 -15.91 14.56
C ILE A 341 3.17 -15.76 13.17
N SER A 342 2.37 -15.38 12.16
CA SER A 342 2.86 -15.19 10.79
C SER A 342 3.90 -14.05 10.66
N ASN A 343 3.89 -13.09 11.58
CA ASN A 343 4.88 -12.01 11.63
C ASN A 343 6.03 -12.25 12.63
N GLY A 344 6.03 -13.36 13.37
CA GLY A 344 7.00 -13.62 14.45
C GLY A 344 6.92 -12.60 15.61
N MET A 345 5.76 -11.97 15.80
CA MET A 345 5.56 -10.90 16.79
C MET A 345 5.18 -11.46 18.16
N PHE A 346 6.20 -11.89 18.90
CA PHE A 346 6.02 -12.46 20.24
C PHE A 346 6.35 -11.48 21.38
N ASP A 347 6.83 -10.27 21.09
CA ASP A 347 7.06 -9.24 22.11
C ASP A 347 7.04 -7.84 21.46
N ASN A 348 6.96 -6.77 22.24
CA ASN A 348 7.09 -5.37 21.76
C ASN A 348 6.20 -5.00 20.55
N ALA A 349 5.09 -5.70 20.38
CA ALA A 349 4.12 -5.46 19.33
C ALA A 349 2.90 -4.72 19.88
N HIS A 350 2.31 -3.88 19.04
CA HIS A 350 1.03 -3.24 19.29
C HIS A 350 0.07 -3.62 18.18
N ILE A 351 -1.14 -4.01 18.57
CA ILE A 351 -2.20 -4.38 17.63
C ILE A 351 -3.26 -3.29 17.66
N ARG A 352 -3.50 -2.66 16.51
CA ARG A 352 -4.73 -1.91 16.28
C ARG A 352 -5.76 -2.88 15.71
N LEU A 353 -6.61 -3.40 16.58
CA LEU A 353 -7.74 -4.26 16.23
C LEU A 353 -8.91 -3.37 15.83
N THR A 354 -9.51 -3.56 14.66
CA THR A 354 -10.66 -2.76 14.22
C THR A 354 -11.74 -3.69 13.66
N LEU A 355 -13.00 -3.44 14.03
CA LEU A 355 -14.16 -4.11 13.48
C LEU A 355 -15.07 -3.06 12.85
N THR A 356 -15.21 -3.08 11.53
CA THR A 356 -16.15 -2.21 10.81
C THR A 356 -17.51 -2.89 10.71
N ARG A 357 -18.59 -2.11 10.52
CA ARG A 357 -19.89 -2.70 10.15
C ARG A 357 -19.86 -3.39 8.78
N GLY A 358 -18.79 -3.16 8.01
CA GLY A 358 -18.46 -3.86 6.78
C GLY A 358 -18.81 -3.12 5.51
N LYS A 359 -18.59 -3.83 4.39
CA LYS A 359 -18.93 -3.38 3.04
C LYS A 359 -20.43 -3.17 2.89
N LYS A 360 -20.80 -2.10 2.18
CA LYS A 360 -22.18 -1.82 1.77
C LYS A 360 -22.44 -2.25 0.32
N VAL A 361 -23.68 -2.63 0.03
CA VAL A 361 -24.14 -2.88 -1.34
C VAL A 361 -24.24 -1.61 -2.19
N THR A 362 -24.39 -0.46 -1.55
CA THR A 362 -24.41 0.86 -2.18
C THR A 362 -23.98 1.94 -1.20
N SER A 363 -23.60 3.11 -1.71
CA SER A 363 -23.27 4.29 -0.89
C SER A 363 -24.53 4.82 -0.19
N GLY A 364 -24.43 5.09 1.11
CA GLY A 364 -25.55 5.64 1.88
C GLY A 364 -25.35 5.53 3.39
N MET A 365 -26.08 6.33 4.16
CA MET A 365 -25.94 6.37 5.63
C MET A 365 -26.60 5.19 6.34
N SER A 366 -27.61 4.56 5.74
CA SER A 366 -28.37 3.49 6.40
C SER A 366 -27.52 2.23 6.63
N PRO A 367 -27.50 1.67 7.87
CA PRO A 367 -26.89 0.37 8.16
C PRO A 367 -27.55 -0.81 7.42
N ALA A 368 -28.76 -0.63 6.87
CA ALA A 368 -29.45 -1.67 6.10
C ALA A 368 -28.70 -2.08 4.83
N PHE A 369 -27.74 -1.27 4.37
CA PHE A 369 -26.90 -1.60 3.22
C PHE A 369 -25.71 -2.51 3.56
N ASN A 370 -25.41 -2.74 4.84
CA ASN A 370 -24.33 -3.60 5.32
C ASN A 370 -24.74 -5.09 5.27
N LEU A 371 -24.84 -5.65 4.06
CA LEU A 371 -25.32 -7.01 3.84
C LEU A 371 -24.21 -8.06 3.71
N TYR A 372 -22.93 -7.62 3.71
CA TYR A 372 -21.78 -8.51 3.55
C TYR A 372 -21.15 -8.97 4.89
N GLY A 373 -21.71 -8.54 6.03
CA GLY A 373 -21.15 -8.81 7.36
C GLY A 373 -20.02 -7.84 7.76
N CYS A 374 -19.56 -7.95 9.01
CA CYS A 374 -18.50 -7.09 9.54
C CYS A 374 -17.15 -7.34 8.86
N THR A 375 -16.27 -6.34 8.82
CA THR A 375 -14.87 -6.51 8.36
C THR A 375 -13.92 -6.36 9.54
N LEU A 376 -13.24 -7.46 9.89
CA LEU A 376 -12.22 -7.49 10.94
C LEU A 376 -10.86 -7.08 10.36
N ILE A 377 -10.16 -6.21 11.07
CA ILE A 377 -8.81 -5.77 10.73
C ILE A 377 -7.90 -5.99 11.93
N VAL A 378 -6.83 -6.76 11.74
CA VAL A 378 -5.77 -6.95 12.75
C VAL A 378 -4.48 -6.35 12.22
N LEU A 379 -4.21 -5.09 12.59
CA LEU A 379 -2.97 -4.39 12.24
C LEU A 379 -1.98 -4.49 13.41
N ALA A 380 -1.08 -5.47 13.34
CA ALA A 380 0.02 -5.61 14.29
C ALA A 380 1.30 -4.96 13.73
N GLU A 381 1.96 -4.15 14.56
CA GLU A 381 3.24 -3.51 14.23
C GLU A 381 4.22 -3.66 15.38
N TRP A 382 5.51 -3.81 15.05
CA TRP A 382 6.59 -3.58 16.02
C TRP A 382 6.52 -2.13 16.46
N LYS A 383 6.29 -1.91 17.76
CA LYS A 383 6.01 -0.58 18.28
C LYS A 383 6.65 -0.41 19.65
N PRO A 384 7.85 0.16 19.75
CA PRO A 384 8.42 0.50 21.05
C PRO A 384 7.53 1.50 21.80
N PRO A 385 7.76 1.72 23.11
CA PRO A 385 7.08 2.76 23.86
C PRO A 385 7.21 4.12 23.15
N VAL A 386 6.08 4.84 23.03
CA VAL A 386 6.03 6.13 22.32
C VAL A 386 6.70 7.24 23.12
N TYR A 387 6.57 7.19 24.45
CA TYR A 387 7.11 8.19 25.36
C TYR A 387 8.21 7.61 26.23
N ASP A 388 9.16 8.47 26.60
CA ASP A 388 10.15 8.16 27.61
C ASP A 388 9.49 8.18 29.00
N ASN A 389 9.40 7.00 29.61
CA ASN A 389 8.85 6.83 30.96
C ASN A 389 9.76 7.41 32.05
N THR A 390 10.99 7.86 31.72
CA THR A 390 11.97 8.39 32.67
C THR A 390 11.97 9.93 32.76
N GLY A 391 11.90 10.63 31.62
CA GLY A 391 11.81 12.09 31.56
C GLY A 391 10.40 12.64 31.79
N GLY A 392 9.37 11.82 31.60
CA GLY A 392 7.97 12.24 31.62
C GLY A 392 7.60 13.06 30.38
N ILE A 393 6.38 13.62 30.39
CA ILE A 393 5.79 14.29 29.22
C ILE A 393 5.33 15.71 29.54
N THR A 394 5.34 16.56 28.52
CA THR A 394 4.80 17.91 28.52
C THR A 394 3.38 17.90 27.95
N LEU A 395 2.44 18.43 28.72
CA LEU A 395 1.03 18.51 28.34
C LEU A 395 0.61 19.96 28.07
N VAL A 396 -0.32 20.13 27.15
CA VAL A 396 -1.06 21.39 26.96
C VAL A 396 -2.55 21.13 27.05
N THR A 397 -3.32 22.08 27.55
CA THR A 397 -4.78 22.02 27.56
C THR A 397 -5.32 22.40 26.20
N ALA A 398 -6.06 21.50 25.57
CA ALA A 398 -6.74 21.75 24.32
C ALA A 398 -7.99 22.62 24.52
N THR A 399 -8.28 23.46 23.53
CA THR A 399 -9.56 24.15 23.39
C THR A 399 -10.65 23.19 22.92
N THR A 400 -10.30 22.18 22.12
CA THR A 400 -11.21 21.09 21.74
C THR A 400 -11.73 20.35 22.98
N ARG A 401 -13.06 20.30 23.15
CA ARG A 401 -13.74 19.59 24.24
C ARG A 401 -13.99 18.14 23.88
N ARG A 402 -14.00 17.27 24.89
CA ARG A 402 -14.22 15.85 24.70
C ARG A 402 -15.70 15.53 24.46
N ASN A 403 -15.97 14.51 23.65
CA ASN A 403 -17.34 14.13 23.30
C ASN A 403 -18.17 13.74 24.54
N SER A 404 -19.37 14.30 24.63
CA SER A 404 -20.36 13.94 25.64
C SER A 404 -21.16 12.70 25.22
N PRO A 405 -21.77 11.98 26.19
CA PRO A 405 -22.78 10.96 25.88
C PRO A 405 -23.98 11.47 25.07
N ASN A 406 -24.25 12.79 25.05
CA ASN A 406 -25.32 13.38 24.24
C ASN A 406 -24.97 13.52 22.75
N ASN A 407 -23.71 13.32 22.37
CA ASN A 407 -23.25 13.45 20.99
C ASN A 407 -22.75 12.11 20.46
N LEU A 408 -21.66 11.62 21.05
CA LEU A 408 -21.03 10.36 20.70
C LEU A 408 -20.32 9.86 21.95
N ASP A 409 -20.96 8.93 22.67
CA ASP A 409 -20.45 8.49 23.97
C ASP A 409 -19.06 7.85 23.83
N SER A 410 -18.10 8.44 24.55
CA SER A 410 -16.71 8.00 24.59
C SER A 410 -16.53 6.61 25.21
N LYS A 411 -17.56 6.04 25.85
CA LYS A 411 -17.57 4.65 26.31
C LYS A 411 -17.61 3.65 25.15
N ILE A 412 -18.14 4.05 24.00
CA ILE A 412 -18.03 3.28 22.77
C ILE A 412 -16.63 3.52 22.21
N HIS A 413 -15.82 2.48 22.09
CA HIS A 413 -14.47 2.62 21.54
C HIS A 413 -14.51 2.68 20.00
N HIS A 414 -15.02 3.80 19.47
CA HIS A 414 -15.33 4.00 18.05
C HIS A 414 -14.16 4.61 17.25
N ASN A 415 -14.20 4.50 15.92
CA ASN A 415 -13.17 5.05 15.03
C ASN A 415 -13.32 6.54 14.69
N ASN A 416 -14.38 7.22 15.16
CA ASN A 416 -14.59 8.65 14.95
C ASN A 416 -13.67 9.54 15.82
N LEU A 417 -12.37 9.51 15.52
CA LEU A 417 -11.31 10.13 16.33
C LEU A 417 -10.96 11.57 15.91
N ILE A 418 -11.72 12.20 15.02
CA ILE A 418 -11.40 13.57 14.57
C ILE A 418 -11.34 14.57 15.73
N ASN A 419 -12.21 14.41 16.75
CA ASN A 419 -12.19 15.20 17.98
C ASN A 419 -10.82 15.10 18.70
N ASN A 420 -10.32 13.89 18.88
CA ASN A 420 -9.01 13.61 19.48
C ASN A 420 -7.85 14.11 18.60
N ILE A 421 -7.95 13.94 17.28
CA ILE A 421 -6.92 14.39 16.32
C ILE A 421 -6.81 15.91 16.35
N LEU A 422 -7.92 16.66 16.43
CA LEU A 422 -7.90 18.12 16.55
C LEU A 422 -7.18 18.56 17.83
N ALA A 423 -7.46 17.92 18.97
CA ALA A 423 -6.71 18.18 20.20
C ALA A 423 -5.21 17.86 20.05
N LYS A 424 -4.85 16.77 19.34
CA LYS A 424 -3.44 16.46 19.06
C LYS A 424 -2.78 17.49 18.13
N VAL A 425 -3.51 18.06 17.18
CA VAL A 425 -3.03 19.17 16.34
C VAL A 425 -2.70 20.38 17.21
N GLU A 426 -3.57 20.75 18.14
CA GLU A 426 -3.30 21.82 19.12
C GLU A 426 -2.04 21.53 19.94
N GLY A 427 -1.91 20.29 20.44
CA GLY A 427 -0.72 19.81 21.15
C GLY A 427 0.57 19.97 20.35
N ASN A 428 0.58 19.52 19.10
CA ASN A 428 1.73 19.61 18.22
C ASN A 428 2.11 21.07 17.91
N LEU A 429 1.13 21.95 17.68
CA LEU A 429 1.38 23.39 17.44
C LEU A 429 1.94 24.09 18.68
N ALA A 430 1.53 23.65 19.87
CA ALA A 430 2.08 24.09 21.15
C ALA A 430 3.43 23.43 21.49
N LYS A 431 3.94 22.51 20.65
CA LYS A 431 5.14 21.70 20.89
C LYS A 431 5.08 20.90 22.19
N ALA A 432 3.89 20.44 22.56
CA ALA A 432 3.65 19.54 23.68
C ALA A 432 3.59 18.09 23.19
N ASP A 433 3.88 17.14 24.09
CA ASP A 433 3.87 15.71 23.80
C ASP A 433 2.44 15.18 23.64
N ASP A 434 1.49 15.67 24.42
CA ASP A 434 0.08 15.32 24.34
C ASP A 434 -0.82 16.48 24.83
N ALA A 435 -2.12 16.41 24.56
CA ALA A 435 -3.08 17.45 24.89
C ALA A 435 -4.15 16.96 25.87
N ILE A 436 -4.33 17.67 26.99
CA ILE A 436 -5.41 17.45 27.98
C ILE A 436 -6.71 18.00 27.37
N MET A 437 -7.75 17.17 27.36
CA MET A 437 -9.09 17.52 26.92
C MET A 437 -10.01 17.69 28.14
N LEU A 438 -10.83 18.74 28.10
CA LEU A 438 -11.83 19.02 29.14
C LEU A 438 -13.22 18.53 28.71
N ASP A 439 -14.06 18.23 29.69
CA ASP A 439 -15.49 18.02 29.51
C ASP A 439 -16.23 19.35 29.25
N GLN A 440 -17.53 19.25 28.98
CA GLN A 440 -18.37 20.42 28.66
C GLN A 440 -18.47 21.45 29.81
N ASP A 441 -18.27 21.03 31.07
CA ASP A 441 -18.36 21.90 32.23
C ASP A 441 -16.97 22.43 32.66
N GLY A 442 -15.91 22.09 31.92
CA GLY A 442 -14.55 22.56 32.15
C GLY A 442 -13.71 21.72 33.13
N PHE A 443 -14.15 20.51 33.48
CA PHE A 443 -13.33 19.58 34.27
C PHE A 443 -12.48 18.71 33.35
N VAL A 444 -11.36 18.18 33.88
CA VAL A 444 -10.46 17.33 33.11
C VAL A 444 -11.13 15.99 32.80
N SER A 445 -11.05 15.54 31.55
CA SER A 445 -11.57 14.25 31.10
C SER A 445 -10.44 13.23 30.89
N GLU A 446 -9.67 13.39 29.82
CA GLU A 446 -8.56 12.54 29.41
C GLU A 446 -7.59 13.34 28.53
N THR A 447 -6.48 12.76 28.09
CA THR A 447 -5.69 13.33 26.99
C THR A 447 -6.28 12.90 25.63
N ASN A 448 -5.78 13.45 24.53
CA ASN A 448 -6.23 13.03 23.19
C ASN A 448 -6.00 11.53 22.90
N ALA A 449 -5.14 10.83 23.64
CA ALA A 449 -4.85 9.42 23.40
C ALA A 449 -4.90 8.51 24.65
N THR A 450 -4.97 9.05 25.87
CA THR A 450 -4.86 8.26 27.10
C THR A 450 -5.69 8.84 28.25
N ASN A 451 -6.14 7.98 29.16
CA ASN A 451 -6.68 8.45 30.44
C ASN A 451 -5.59 9.08 31.30
N ILE A 452 -5.98 10.01 32.18
CA ILE A 452 -5.05 10.80 32.98
C ILE A 452 -5.27 10.59 34.49
N PHE A 453 -4.16 10.63 35.23
CA PHE A 453 -4.11 10.55 36.69
C PHE A 453 -3.27 11.71 37.22
N LEU A 454 -3.55 12.16 38.45
CA LEU A 454 -2.66 13.03 39.21
C LEU A 454 -2.39 12.44 40.59
N VAL A 455 -1.27 12.83 41.19
CA VAL A 455 -0.96 12.54 42.59
C VAL A 455 -1.02 13.81 43.42
N LYS A 456 -1.75 13.78 44.53
CA LYS A 456 -1.78 14.90 45.50
C LYS A 456 -1.79 14.38 46.93
N LYS A 457 -0.84 14.83 47.74
CA LYS A 457 -0.63 14.43 49.14
C LYS A 457 -0.63 12.91 49.31
N GLY A 458 0.08 12.20 48.41
CA GLY A 458 0.18 10.74 48.38
C GLY A 458 -1.08 9.99 47.93
N ARG A 459 -2.13 10.70 47.50
CA ARG A 459 -3.37 10.11 46.95
C ARG A 459 -3.32 10.15 45.44
N VAL A 460 -3.83 9.10 44.79
CA VAL A 460 -3.95 9.00 43.33
C VAL A 460 -5.38 9.34 42.93
N LEU A 461 -5.53 10.29 42.02
CA LEU A 461 -6.83 10.79 41.58
C LEU A 461 -6.97 10.64 40.07
N THR A 462 -8.17 10.30 39.61
CA THR A 462 -8.52 10.28 38.17
C THR A 462 -9.96 10.78 37.96
N PRO A 463 -10.26 11.44 36.83
CA PRO A 463 -11.62 11.82 36.47
C PRO A 463 -12.60 10.64 36.44
N HIS A 464 -13.88 10.87 36.68
CA HIS A 464 -14.94 9.91 36.36
C HIS A 464 -14.95 9.61 34.86
N ALA A 465 -15.34 8.38 34.50
CA ALA A 465 -15.50 7.96 33.10
C ALA A 465 -16.79 8.49 32.43
N ASP A 466 -17.17 9.73 32.75
CA ASP A 466 -18.35 10.40 32.19
C ASP A 466 -18.10 10.89 30.76
N TYR A 467 -16.90 11.43 30.52
CA TYR A 467 -16.48 12.06 29.26
C TYR A 467 -15.22 11.41 28.67
N CYS A 468 -14.84 10.21 29.10
CA CYS A 468 -13.64 9.53 28.62
C CYS A 468 -13.92 8.06 28.35
N LEU A 469 -13.00 7.39 27.65
CA LEU A 469 -13.09 5.93 27.54
C LEU A 469 -12.79 5.31 28.92
N PRO A 470 -13.57 4.32 29.40
CA PRO A 470 -13.18 3.52 30.56
C PRO A 470 -12.03 2.58 30.16
N GLY A 471 -10.81 3.11 30.15
CA GLY A 471 -9.62 2.42 29.69
C GLY A 471 -9.29 1.17 30.50
N ILE A 472 -8.90 0.09 29.84
CA ILE A 472 -8.42 -1.13 30.50
C ILE A 472 -7.12 -0.86 31.27
N THR A 473 -6.21 -0.04 30.72
CA THR A 473 -5.04 0.44 31.46
C THR A 473 -5.43 1.27 32.67
N ARG A 474 -6.45 2.15 32.55
CA ARG A 474 -6.96 2.94 33.68
C ARG A 474 -7.50 2.03 34.79
N ALA A 475 -8.36 1.07 34.47
CA ALA A 475 -8.87 0.09 35.43
C ALA A 475 -7.73 -0.71 36.09
N THR A 476 -6.75 -1.15 35.29
CA THR A 476 -5.57 -1.87 35.80
C THR A 476 -4.74 -1.00 36.76
N VAL A 477 -4.53 0.28 36.44
CA VAL A 477 -3.81 1.21 37.34
C VAL A 477 -4.60 1.43 38.63
N MET A 478 -5.92 1.59 38.56
CA MET A 478 -6.78 1.71 39.74
C MET A 478 -6.66 0.48 40.66
N ASP A 479 -6.68 -0.72 40.09
CA ASP A 479 -6.46 -1.97 40.85
C ASP A 479 -5.08 -1.99 41.51
N LEU A 480 -4.03 -1.57 40.78
CA LEU A 480 -2.66 -1.51 41.31
C LEU A 480 -2.53 -0.48 42.43
N VAL A 481 -3.20 0.68 42.34
CA VAL A 481 -3.20 1.68 43.43
C VAL A 481 -3.71 1.04 44.72
N VAL A 482 -4.81 0.28 44.66
CA VAL A 482 -5.35 -0.42 45.83
C VAL A 482 -4.40 -1.50 46.33
N ARG A 483 -3.84 -2.33 45.44
CA ARG A 483 -2.88 -3.40 45.79
C ARG A 483 -1.58 -2.87 46.42
N GLU A 484 -1.13 -1.70 45.97
CA GLU A 484 0.04 -1.01 46.53
C GLU A 484 -0.27 -0.26 47.83
N ASN A 485 -1.48 -0.42 48.40
CA ASN A 485 -1.93 0.26 49.62
C ASN A 485 -1.89 1.79 49.50
N LEU A 486 -2.19 2.31 48.32
CA LEU A 486 -2.35 3.75 48.06
C LEU A 486 -3.84 4.12 48.06
N VAL A 487 -4.14 5.41 48.31
CA VAL A 487 -5.51 5.91 48.30
C VAL A 487 -5.90 6.31 46.88
N LEU A 488 -6.92 5.65 46.33
CA LEU A 488 -7.54 5.97 45.05
C LEU A 488 -8.77 6.87 45.26
N LEU A 489 -8.91 7.94 44.48
CA LEU A 489 -10.13 8.75 44.42
C LEU A 489 -10.54 8.99 42.96
N GLU A 490 -11.70 8.48 42.59
CA GLU A 490 -12.34 8.79 41.32
C GLU A 490 -13.37 9.91 41.54
N ARG A 491 -13.17 11.07 40.91
CA ARG A 491 -14.09 12.22 41.03
C ARG A 491 -13.92 13.21 39.89
N ARG A 492 -14.77 14.25 39.82
CA ARG A 492 -14.50 15.42 38.99
C ARG A 492 -13.29 16.19 39.53
N ILE A 493 -12.38 16.57 38.62
CA ILE A 493 -11.12 17.25 38.94
C ILE A 493 -10.99 18.46 38.03
N SER A 494 -10.83 19.64 38.62
CA SER A 494 -10.63 20.87 37.85
C SER A 494 -9.20 20.95 37.29
N LEU A 495 -9.00 21.73 36.23
CA LEU A 495 -7.67 21.96 35.69
C LEU A 495 -6.70 22.59 36.71
N SER A 496 -7.21 23.44 37.60
CA SER A 496 -6.41 24.06 38.66
C SER A 496 -5.81 23.04 39.65
N GLU A 497 -6.49 21.91 39.86
CA GLU A 497 -5.99 20.82 40.71
C GLU A 497 -4.88 20.04 40.01
N PHE A 498 -4.94 19.90 38.68
CA PHE A 498 -3.83 19.34 37.90
C PHE A 498 -2.61 20.26 37.90
N HIS A 499 -2.82 21.58 37.77
CA HIS A 499 -1.73 22.57 37.84
C HIS A 499 -1.04 22.62 39.21
N THR A 500 -1.69 22.14 40.26
CA THR A 500 -1.16 22.12 41.63
C THR A 500 -0.88 20.70 42.13
N ALA A 501 -0.88 19.70 41.26
CA ALA A 501 -0.55 18.32 41.61
C ALA A 501 0.91 18.18 42.08
N ASP A 502 1.19 17.13 42.84
CA ASP A 502 2.55 16.81 43.28
C ASP A 502 3.28 15.96 42.22
N GLU A 503 2.55 15.12 41.48
CA GLU A 503 3.10 14.34 40.36
C GLU A 503 2.22 14.49 39.11
N VAL A 504 2.71 15.35 38.21
CA VAL A 504 2.65 15.38 36.74
C VAL A 504 3.95 16.11 36.36
N VAL A 505 4.49 16.03 35.14
CA VAL A 505 5.80 16.69 34.85
C VAL A 505 5.63 18.15 34.46
N MET A 506 4.88 18.43 33.39
CA MET A 506 4.65 19.79 32.93
C MET A 506 3.26 19.92 32.29
N ILE A 507 2.54 20.99 32.63
CA ILE A 507 1.22 21.29 32.05
C ILE A 507 1.13 22.79 31.74
N ASP A 508 0.75 23.16 30.52
CA ASP A 508 0.51 24.56 30.12
C ASP A 508 1.69 25.50 30.44
N GLY A 509 2.92 25.01 30.23
CA GLY A 509 4.15 25.73 30.53
C GLY A 509 4.50 25.84 32.03
N ARG A 510 3.72 25.20 32.91
CA ARG A 510 3.97 25.15 34.37
C ARG A 510 4.67 23.84 34.72
N VAL A 511 5.78 23.96 35.45
CA VAL A 511 6.42 22.82 36.11
C VAL A 511 5.50 22.33 37.22
N ILE A 512 5.17 21.05 37.19
CA ILE A 512 4.33 20.43 38.22
C ILE A 512 5.22 19.66 39.21
N GLY A 513 4.91 19.76 40.50
CA GLY A 513 5.78 19.23 41.56
C GLY A 513 7.21 19.78 41.47
N ASN A 514 8.18 18.89 41.22
CA ASN A 514 9.58 19.24 40.99
C ASN A 514 10.04 19.04 39.53
N GLY A 515 9.11 18.85 38.60
CA GLY A 515 9.39 18.64 37.18
C GLY A 515 10.03 17.28 36.85
N LYS A 516 9.90 16.29 37.75
CA LYS A 516 10.43 14.94 37.56
C LYS A 516 9.37 13.89 37.86
N VAL A 517 9.54 12.70 37.32
CA VAL A 517 8.68 11.55 37.65
C VAL A 517 8.77 11.26 39.15
N GLY A 518 7.62 11.34 39.82
CA GLY A 518 7.51 11.21 41.27
C GLY A 518 7.52 9.76 41.79
N PRO A 519 7.62 9.57 43.10
CA PRO A 519 7.75 8.25 43.72
C PRO A 519 6.50 7.37 43.57
N VAL A 520 5.29 7.93 43.62
CA VAL A 520 4.05 7.16 43.45
C VAL A 520 3.94 6.66 42.01
N THR A 521 4.24 7.52 41.03
CA THR A 521 4.26 7.16 39.61
C THR A 521 5.27 6.05 39.34
N LYS A 522 6.51 6.16 39.84
CA LYS A 522 7.53 5.10 39.69
C LYS A 522 7.10 3.77 40.29
N ARG A 523 6.48 3.81 41.48
CA ARG A 523 5.97 2.62 42.14
C ARG A 523 4.90 1.92 41.28
N LEU A 524 3.94 2.67 40.75
CA LEU A 524 2.90 2.14 39.87
C LEU A 524 3.46 1.64 38.53
N GLN A 525 4.43 2.35 37.92
CA GLN A 525 5.12 1.90 36.71
C GLN A 525 5.81 0.55 36.91
N ASN A 526 6.51 0.37 38.04
CA ASN A 526 7.16 -0.90 38.38
C ASN A 526 6.14 -2.02 38.59
N ALA A 527 5.07 -1.77 39.34
CA ALA A 527 4.01 -2.73 39.57
C ALA A 527 3.31 -3.15 38.26
N TYR A 528 3.06 -2.18 37.36
CA TYR A 528 2.49 -2.44 36.05
C TYR A 528 3.43 -3.30 35.19
N LYS A 529 4.73 -3.00 35.18
CA LYS A 529 5.75 -3.77 34.45
C LYS A 529 5.79 -5.24 34.91
N VAL A 530 5.75 -5.48 36.22
CA VAL A 530 5.69 -6.84 36.79
C VAL A 530 4.40 -7.55 36.33
N LEU A 531 3.26 -6.89 36.46
CA LEU A 531 1.97 -7.45 36.07
C LEU A 531 1.93 -7.84 34.58
N THR A 532 2.47 -7.00 33.69
CA THR A 532 2.51 -7.30 32.24
C THR A 532 3.43 -8.47 31.88
N ALA A 533 4.47 -8.75 32.68
CA ALA A 533 5.33 -9.90 32.46
C ALA A 533 4.66 -11.22 32.90
N GLU A 534 3.87 -11.16 33.96
CA GLU A 534 3.28 -12.35 34.58
C GLU A 534 1.94 -12.74 33.94
N SER A 535 1.13 -11.76 33.50
CA SER A 535 -0.24 -11.98 33.04
C SER A 535 -0.45 -11.78 31.54
N GLY A 536 -1.60 -12.22 31.04
CA GLY A 536 -1.97 -12.16 29.63
C GLY A 536 -2.31 -13.55 29.07
N ILE A 537 -2.87 -13.57 27.87
CA ILE A 537 -3.21 -14.82 27.17
C ILE A 537 -2.00 -15.24 26.32
N PRO A 538 -1.44 -16.45 26.52
CA PRO A 538 -0.31 -16.93 25.73
C PRO A 538 -0.65 -17.01 24.24
N ILE A 539 0.27 -16.58 23.39
CA ILE A 539 0.21 -16.79 21.96
C ILE A 539 0.53 -18.27 21.69
N PRO A 540 -0.32 -19.02 20.97
CA PRO A 540 -0.04 -20.40 20.60
C PRO A 540 1.31 -20.54 19.89
N MET A 541 1.96 -21.70 20.01
CA MET A 541 3.27 -22.02 19.42
C MET A 541 4.48 -21.22 19.95
N TYR A 542 4.28 -20.23 20.82
CA TYR A 542 5.40 -19.58 21.50
C TYR A 542 6.04 -20.55 22.49
N SER A 543 7.33 -20.84 22.28
CA SER A 543 8.19 -21.49 23.27
C SER A 543 9.32 -20.52 23.60
N LYS A 544 9.59 -20.30 24.88
CA LYS A 544 10.78 -19.56 25.29
C LYS A 544 12.00 -20.39 24.89
N ALA A 545 12.85 -19.80 24.05
CA ALA A 545 14.15 -20.36 23.70
C ALA A 545 15.10 -20.39 24.90
#